data_AF-A0A0D0BZP8-F1
#
_entry.id   AF-A0A0D0BZP8-F1
#
_cell.length_a   1.000
_cell.length_b   1.000
_cell.length_c   1.000
_cell.angle_alpha   90.00
_cell.angle_beta   90.00
_cell.angle_gamma   90.00
#
_symmetry.space_group_name_H-M   'P 1'
#
loop_
_entity.id
_entity.type
_entity.pdbx_description
1 polymer ?
#
loop_
_entity_poly.entity_id
_entity_poly.type
_entity_poly.pdbx_seq_one_letter_code
_entity_poly.pdbx_strand_id
1 'polypeptide(L)'
;PPKPLNQLPTGEKCITHQFMLGTEHLEASYEGNINVVMAIFHQLLLDSEDELKKMGLYRVFVWVGDQLTSVQLHGLFNFHAQDTNAFDRLDWLVPTFGWFHLLMVFTNSLHKHRFGCGRNWDVHHPEKGFFGPKTASDYFTRTKM
;
A
#
# COMPACT_ATOMS: atom_id res chain seq x y z
N PRO A 1 36.01 -3.58 -19.67
CA PRO A 1 34.68 -4.27 -19.68
C PRO A 1 34.04 -4.08 -21.06
N PRO A 2 33.28 -5.06 -21.60
CA PRO A 2 32.59 -4.90 -22.88
C PRO A 2 31.49 -3.84 -22.77
N LYS A 3 31.27 -3.11 -23.87
CA LYS A 3 30.27 -2.05 -23.93
C LYS A 3 28.86 -2.68 -23.93
N PRO A 4 27.90 -2.18 -23.13
CA PRO A 4 26.55 -2.75 -23.09
C PRO A 4 25.88 -2.66 -24.48
N LEU A 5 25.22 -3.73 -24.90
CA LEU A 5 24.46 -3.80 -26.16
C LEU A 5 23.25 -2.85 -26.17
N ASN A 6 22.55 -2.72 -25.03
CA ASN A 6 21.40 -1.84 -24.84
C ASN A 6 21.54 -1.06 -23.53
N GLN A 7 22.28 0.05 -23.55
CA GLN A 7 22.41 0.92 -22.39
C GLN A 7 21.17 1.80 -22.28
N LEU A 8 20.52 1.80 -21.10
CA LEU A 8 19.44 2.74 -20.81
C LEU A 8 19.96 4.19 -20.86
N PRO A 9 19.11 5.17 -21.20
CA PRO A 9 19.46 6.58 -21.12
C PRO A 9 20.04 6.91 -19.74
N THR A 10 21.20 7.56 -19.72
CA THR A 10 21.96 7.88 -18.50
C THR A 10 22.40 9.34 -18.51
N GLY A 11 22.58 9.93 -17.33
CA GLY A 11 22.94 11.34 -17.14
C GLY A 11 21.90 12.14 -16.38
N GLU A 12 22.20 13.40 -16.08
CA GLU A 12 21.36 14.28 -15.23
C GLU A 12 19.92 14.43 -15.73
N LYS A 13 19.72 14.41 -17.05
CA LYS A 13 18.39 14.51 -17.67
C LYS A 13 17.53 13.25 -17.50
N CYS A 14 18.10 12.14 -17.06
CA CYS A 14 17.43 10.85 -16.89
C CYS A 14 17.36 10.43 -15.42
N ILE A 15 17.65 11.35 -14.49
CA ILE A 15 17.50 11.10 -13.06
C ILE A 15 16.01 11.07 -12.72
N THR A 16 15.55 9.95 -12.16
CA THR A 16 14.21 9.87 -11.60
C THR A 16 14.14 10.77 -10.37
N HIS A 17 13.25 11.76 -10.39
CA HIS A 17 12.93 12.56 -9.22
C HIS A 17 11.81 11.88 -8.43
N GLN A 18 12.05 11.66 -7.15
CA GLN A 18 11.03 11.15 -6.22
C GLN A 18 10.71 12.25 -5.21
N PHE A 19 9.45 12.65 -5.17
CA PHE A 19 8.93 13.55 -4.16
C PHE A 19 8.26 12.70 -3.08
N MET A 20 8.84 12.70 -1.89
CA MET A 20 8.32 11.92 -0.77
C MET A 20 7.19 12.69 -0.09
N LEU A 21 6.03 12.04 0.03
CA LEU A 21 4.94 12.52 0.88
C LEU A 21 5.37 12.42 2.36
N GLY A 22 4.88 13.36 3.17
CA GLY A 22 5.02 13.35 4.61
C GLY A 22 4.18 12.25 5.26
N THR A 23 4.65 11.74 6.39
CA THR A 23 3.93 10.74 7.19
C THR A 23 2.84 11.41 8.01
N GLU A 24 1.64 10.84 8.00
CA GLU A 24 0.53 11.27 8.84
C GLU A 24 0.03 10.14 9.74
N HIS A 25 -0.42 10.49 10.95
CA HIS A 25 -0.95 9.56 11.93
C HIS A 25 -2.47 9.53 11.84
N LEU A 26 -2.99 8.62 11.03
CA LEU A 26 -4.43 8.45 10.78
C LEU A 26 -4.89 7.06 11.23
N GLU A 27 -6.16 6.93 11.59
CA GLU A 27 -6.74 5.67 12.01
C GLU A 27 -6.99 4.73 10.82
N ALA A 28 -6.89 3.42 11.06
CA ALA A 28 -7.16 2.38 10.06
C ALA A 28 -8.65 1.99 10.02
N SER A 29 -9.53 2.97 9.79
CA SER A 29 -10.98 2.79 9.62
C SER A 29 -11.42 3.20 8.21
N TYR A 30 -12.68 2.93 7.83
CA TYR A 30 -13.21 3.40 6.53
C TYR A 30 -13.18 4.92 6.40
N GLU A 31 -13.57 5.63 7.45
CA GLU A 31 -13.47 7.09 7.52
C GLU A 31 -11.99 7.54 7.56
N GLY A 32 -11.14 6.77 8.25
CA GLY A 32 -9.70 6.95 8.23
C GLY A 32 -9.09 6.83 6.83
N ASN A 33 -9.61 5.96 5.97
CA ASN A 33 -9.16 5.84 4.58
C ASN A 33 -9.51 7.09 3.75
N ILE A 34 -10.67 7.73 3.97
CA ILE A 34 -10.96 9.03 3.36
C ILE A 34 -9.92 10.06 3.84
N ASN A 35 -9.64 10.08 5.14
CA ASN A 35 -8.68 11.02 5.71
C ASN A 35 -7.28 10.85 5.09
N VAL A 36 -6.86 9.62 4.79
CA VAL A 36 -5.60 9.36 4.09
C VAL A 36 -5.62 9.97 2.69
N VAL A 37 -6.72 9.82 1.95
CA VAL A 37 -6.86 10.41 0.61
C VAL A 37 -6.77 11.94 0.69
N MET A 38 -7.47 12.56 1.65
CA MET A 38 -7.46 14.02 1.84
C MET A 38 -6.11 14.56 2.32
N ALA A 39 -5.42 13.82 3.20
CA ALA A 39 -4.05 14.10 3.62
C ALA A 39 -3.10 14.17 2.42
N ILE A 40 -3.15 13.17 1.53
CA ILE A 40 -2.36 13.17 0.31
C ILE A 40 -2.73 14.37 -0.58
N PHE A 41 -4.02 14.71 -0.69
CA PHE A 41 -4.44 15.88 -1.47
C PHE A 41 -3.90 17.17 -0.91
N HIS A 42 -3.91 17.35 0.41
CA HIS A 42 -3.33 18.51 1.06
C HIS A 42 -1.82 18.64 0.76
N GLN A 43 -1.08 17.54 0.87
CA GLN A 43 0.35 17.52 0.58
C GLN A 43 0.67 17.77 -0.91
N LEU A 44 -0.27 17.43 -1.81
CA LEU A 44 -0.18 17.71 -3.24
C LEU A 44 -0.77 19.08 -3.62
N LEU A 45 -1.27 19.86 -2.66
CA LEU A 45 -1.94 21.15 -2.87
C LEU A 45 -3.19 21.05 -3.76
N LEU A 46 -3.97 19.98 -3.58
CA LEU A 46 -5.20 19.66 -4.31
C LEU A 46 -6.46 19.78 -3.45
N ASP A 47 -6.37 20.41 -2.29
CA ASP A 47 -7.41 20.48 -1.25
C ASP A 47 -8.26 21.76 -1.29
N SER A 48 -7.95 22.71 -2.16
CA SER A 48 -8.80 23.90 -2.36
C SER A 48 -10.13 23.53 -3.03
N GLU A 49 -11.20 24.27 -2.74
CA GLU A 49 -12.54 24.01 -3.30
C GLU A 49 -12.54 23.94 -4.84
N ASP A 50 -11.77 24.81 -5.50
CA ASP A 50 -11.63 24.80 -6.96
C ASP A 50 -10.92 23.55 -7.48
N GLU A 51 -9.92 23.04 -6.76
CA GLU A 51 -9.21 21.81 -7.12
C GLU A 51 -10.08 20.56 -6.88
N LEU A 52 -10.86 20.53 -5.80
CA LEU A 52 -11.82 19.45 -5.54
C LEU A 52 -12.93 19.41 -6.59
N LYS A 53 -13.46 20.57 -7.00
CA LYS A 53 -14.39 20.68 -8.13
C LYS A 53 -13.78 20.15 -9.42
N LYS A 54 -12.54 20.56 -9.75
CA LYS A 54 -11.83 20.03 -10.92
C LYS A 54 -11.61 18.53 -10.82
N MET A 55 -11.35 18.02 -9.62
CA MET A 55 -11.17 16.59 -9.39
C MET A 55 -12.43 15.81 -9.73
N GLY A 56 -13.58 16.20 -9.16
CA GLY A 56 -14.86 15.52 -9.40
C GLY A 56 -15.40 15.64 -10.83
N LEU A 57 -14.96 16.64 -11.60
CA LEU A 57 -15.48 16.90 -12.96
C LEU A 57 -14.57 16.42 -14.10
N TYR A 58 -13.25 16.52 -13.94
CA TYR A 58 -12.32 16.43 -15.07
C TYR A 58 -11.13 15.49 -14.85
N ARG A 59 -10.93 14.98 -13.63
CA ARG A 59 -9.74 14.20 -13.31
C ARG A 59 -10.09 12.77 -12.96
N VAL A 60 -9.08 11.92 -13.16
CA VAL A 60 -9.07 10.54 -12.68
C VAL A 60 -7.80 10.37 -11.87
N PHE A 61 -7.94 9.93 -10.63
CA PHE A 61 -6.83 9.67 -9.72
C PHE A 61 -6.68 8.15 -9.52
N VAL A 62 -5.61 7.58 -10.05
CA VAL A 62 -5.34 6.15 -9.93
C VAL A 62 -4.66 5.89 -8.58
N TRP A 63 -5.31 5.11 -7.72
CA TRP A 63 -4.79 4.77 -6.41
C TRP A 63 -4.23 3.35 -6.40
N VAL A 64 -2.91 3.21 -6.30
CA VAL A 64 -2.25 1.91 -6.32
C VAL A 64 -1.92 1.46 -4.91
N GLY A 65 -2.50 0.35 -4.48
CA GLY A 65 -2.29 -0.22 -3.15
C GLY A 65 -2.21 -1.73 -3.15
N ASP A 66 -2.16 -2.32 -1.96
CA ASP A 66 -2.32 -3.77 -1.80
C ASP A 66 -3.79 -4.19 -1.97
N GLN A 67 -4.05 -5.50 -1.88
CA GLN A 67 -5.39 -6.04 -2.07
C GLN A 67 -6.37 -5.50 -1.03
N LEU A 68 -5.92 -5.32 0.22
CA LEU A 68 -6.78 -4.85 1.30
C LEU A 68 -7.22 -3.40 1.05
N THR A 69 -6.28 -2.54 0.65
CA THR A 69 -6.56 -1.15 0.30
C THR A 69 -7.55 -1.05 -0.86
N SER A 70 -7.36 -1.85 -1.92
CA SER A 70 -8.28 -1.86 -3.07
C SER A 70 -9.70 -2.27 -2.65
N VAL A 71 -9.84 -3.30 -1.82
CA VAL A 71 -11.15 -3.78 -1.34
C VAL A 71 -11.82 -2.73 -0.45
N GLN A 72 -11.07 -2.09 0.44
CA GLN A 72 -11.60 -1.03 1.31
C GLN A 72 -12.07 0.18 0.50
N LEU A 73 -11.32 0.64 -0.50
CA LEU A 73 -11.75 1.75 -1.36
C LEU A 73 -12.99 1.40 -2.19
N HIS A 74 -13.11 0.16 -2.68
CA HIS A 74 -14.35 -0.29 -3.32
C HIS A 74 -15.54 -0.33 -2.36
N GLY A 75 -15.34 -0.75 -1.11
CA GLY A 75 -16.37 -0.69 -0.07
C GLY A 75 -16.86 0.75 0.16
N LEU A 76 -15.94 1.71 0.12
CA LEU A 76 -16.23 3.12 0.27
C LEU A 76 -17.10 3.67 -0.86
N PHE A 77 -16.86 3.27 -2.11
CA PHE A 77 -17.70 3.69 -3.25
C PHE A 77 -19.16 3.26 -3.06
N ASN A 78 -19.38 2.06 -2.53
CA ASN A 78 -20.73 1.58 -2.26
C ASN A 78 -21.41 2.39 -1.15
N PHE A 79 -20.65 2.82 -0.13
CA PHE A 79 -21.17 3.65 0.95
C PHE A 79 -21.59 5.03 0.46
N HIS A 80 -20.79 5.64 -0.43
CA HIS A 80 -21.03 6.96 -0.99
C HIS A 80 -21.87 6.95 -2.29
N ALA A 81 -22.39 5.80 -2.71
CA ALA A 81 -23.07 5.65 -4.00
C ALA A 81 -24.32 6.55 -4.16
N GLN A 82 -24.92 6.98 -3.04
CA GLN A 82 -26.11 7.83 -3.02
C GLN A 82 -25.79 9.33 -2.91
N ASP A 83 -24.51 9.70 -2.86
CA ASP A 83 -24.12 11.11 -2.75
C ASP A 83 -24.42 11.86 -4.05
N THR A 84 -24.84 13.11 -3.88
CA THR A 84 -25.42 13.92 -4.96
C THR A 84 -24.37 14.51 -5.89
N ASN A 85 -23.12 14.64 -5.45
CA ASN A 85 -22.03 15.16 -6.25
C ASN A 85 -20.98 14.08 -6.55
N ALA A 86 -20.30 14.22 -7.68
CA ALA A 86 -19.34 13.24 -8.17
C ALA A 86 -18.06 13.18 -7.31
N PHE A 87 -17.73 14.26 -6.60
CA PHE A 87 -16.57 14.28 -5.73
C PHE A 87 -16.77 13.42 -4.49
N ASP A 88 -17.89 13.61 -3.78
CA ASP A 88 -18.26 12.88 -2.58
C ASP A 88 -18.57 11.41 -2.89
N ARG A 89 -19.14 11.12 -4.07
CA ARG A 89 -19.32 9.75 -4.55
C ARG A 89 -17.99 9.04 -4.91
N LEU A 90 -16.89 9.78 -4.96
CA LEU A 90 -15.55 9.29 -5.30
C LEU A 90 -15.41 8.76 -6.73
N ASP A 91 -16.23 9.23 -7.68
CA ASP A 91 -16.21 8.77 -9.08
C ASP A 91 -14.84 8.99 -9.78
N TRP A 92 -14.08 9.95 -9.26
CA TRP A 92 -12.77 10.34 -9.77
C TRP A 92 -11.65 9.37 -9.32
N LEU A 93 -11.88 8.54 -8.29
CA LEU A 93 -10.86 7.64 -7.74
C LEU A 93 -10.91 6.28 -8.43
N VAL A 94 -9.76 5.75 -8.86
CA VAL A 94 -9.66 4.41 -9.48
C VAL A 94 -8.71 3.55 -8.66
N PRO A 95 -9.23 2.75 -7.71
CA PRO A 95 -8.41 1.81 -6.96
C PRO A 95 -7.87 0.73 -7.91
N THR A 96 -6.56 0.59 -7.92
CA THR A 96 -5.84 -0.38 -8.76
C THR A 96 -4.96 -1.25 -7.87
N PHE A 97 -5.11 -2.56 -8.00
CA PHE A 97 -4.25 -3.49 -7.31
C PHE A 97 -2.79 -3.37 -7.82
N GLY A 98 -1.87 -3.14 -6.89
CA GLY A 98 -0.45 -3.02 -7.18
C GLY A 98 0.19 -4.36 -7.52
N TRP A 99 0.11 -4.77 -8.78
CA TRP A 99 0.74 -6.00 -9.30
C TRP A 99 2.22 -6.14 -8.94
N PHE A 100 2.95 -5.02 -8.84
CA PHE A 100 4.33 -5.02 -8.39
C PHE A 100 4.50 -5.60 -6.97
N HIS A 101 3.61 -5.27 -6.04
CA HIS A 101 3.64 -5.83 -4.69
C HIS A 101 3.40 -7.34 -4.72
N LEU A 102 2.48 -7.82 -5.57
CA LEU A 102 2.26 -9.26 -5.75
C LEU A 102 3.50 -9.95 -6.31
N LEU A 103 4.14 -9.38 -7.34
CA LEU A 103 5.35 -9.92 -7.94
C LEU A 103 6.51 -9.98 -6.94
N MET A 104 6.68 -8.96 -6.10
CA MET A 104 7.69 -8.91 -5.05
C MET A 104 7.43 -9.99 -3.98
N VAL A 105 6.19 -10.12 -3.50
CA VAL A 105 5.80 -11.16 -2.52
C VAL A 105 5.98 -12.57 -3.11
N PHE A 106 5.54 -12.78 -4.35
CA PHE A 106 5.67 -14.05 -5.05
C PHE A 106 7.13 -14.44 -5.27
N THR A 107 7.96 -13.50 -5.74
CA THR A 107 9.40 -13.74 -5.95
C THR A 107 10.10 -14.05 -4.63
N ASN A 108 9.76 -13.35 -3.54
CA ASN A 108 10.29 -13.65 -2.21
C ASN A 108 9.86 -15.04 -1.74
N SER A 109 8.61 -15.44 -1.99
CA SER A 109 8.12 -16.80 -1.69
C SER A 109 8.88 -17.86 -2.48
N LEU A 110 9.06 -17.66 -3.79
CA LEU A 110 9.86 -18.55 -4.64
C LEU A 110 11.32 -18.63 -4.21
N HIS A 111 11.94 -17.51 -3.86
CA HIS A 111 13.30 -17.46 -3.35
C HIS A 111 13.41 -18.25 -2.03
N LYS A 112 12.48 -18.07 -1.10
CA LYS A 112 12.43 -18.86 0.15
C LYS A 112 12.15 -20.33 -0.10
N HIS A 113 11.32 -20.69 -1.07
CA HIS A 113 11.07 -22.08 -1.42
C HIS A 113 12.31 -22.75 -2.03
N ARG A 114 13.04 -22.03 -2.90
CA ARG A 114 14.17 -22.57 -3.67
C ARG A 114 15.51 -22.48 -2.95
N PHE A 115 15.71 -21.48 -2.10
CA PHE A 115 16.97 -21.22 -1.40
C PHE A 115 16.80 -21.16 0.13
N GLY A 116 15.57 -21.25 0.65
CA GLY A 116 15.26 -21.28 2.07
C GLY A 116 14.92 -22.69 2.56
N CYS A 117 15.95 -23.50 2.73
CA CYS A 117 16.06 -24.43 3.86
C CYS A 117 17.54 -24.53 4.22
N GLY A 118 17.98 -23.62 5.08
CA GLY A 118 19.34 -23.53 5.62
C GLY A 118 19.33 -23.25 7.12
N ARG A 119 18.32 -23.76 7.84
CA ARG A 119 18.38 -23.90 9.29
C ARG A 119 18.14 -25.36 9.60
N ASN A 120 19.13 -25.97 10.24
CA ASN A 120 19.14 -27.36 10.68
C ASN A 120 17.77 -27.74 11.24
N TRP A 121 17.20 -28.78 10.63
CA TRP A 121 16.17 -29.60 11.27
C TRP A 121 16.86 -30.38 12.38
N ASP A 122 17.12 -29.71 13.51
CA ASP A 122 17.31 -30.43 14.75
C ASP A 122 15.94 -30.97 15.16
N VAL A 123 15.86 -32.27 15.00
CA VAL A 123 14.81 -33.17 15.48
C VAL A 123 14.41 -32.72 16.88
N HIS A 124 13.21 -32.16 17.04
CA HIS A 124 12.20 -32.54 18.05
C HIS A 124 10.99 -31.58 18.00
N HIS A 125 9.82 -32.21 17.85
CA HIS A 125 8.44 -31.72 17.98
C HIS A 125 7.75 -31.13 16.74
N PRO A 126 6.69 -31.78 16.23
CA PRO A 126 5.81 -31.20 15.23
C PRO A 126 4.86 -30.22 15.92
N GLU A 127 4.17 -29.42 15.10
CA GLU A 127 3.18 -28.40 15.46
C GLU A 127 3.75 -27.01 15.70
N LYS A 128 3.96 -26.24 14.62
CA LYS A 128 3.31 -24.91 14.42
C LYS A 128 3.20 -24.63 12.93
N GLY A 129 1.96 -24.59 12.44
CA GLY A 129 1.63 -24.24 11.06
C GLY A 129 1.70 -22.74 10.78
N PHE A 130 1.46 -22.43 9.51
CA PHE A 130 1.40 -21.14 8.81
C PHE A 130 0.49 -20.05 9.45
N PHE A 131 -0.24 -20.39 10.51
CA PHE A 131 -0.93 -19.49 11.44
C PHE A 131 -0.93 -20.17 12.82
N GLY A 132 -0.08 -19.75 13.76
CA GLY A 132 -0.06 -20.28 15.13
C GLY A 132 -0.40 -19.19 16.16
N PRO A 133 -1.22 -19.46 17.19
CA PRO A 133 -1.59 -18.46 18.19
C PRO A 133 -0.35 -18.08 19.02
N LYS A 134 -0.19 -16.77 19.27
CA LYS A 134 0.80 -16.28 20.25
C LYS A 134 0.41 -16.82 21.63
N THR A 135 1.34 -17.50 22.29
CA THR A 135 1.13 -18.05 23.64
C THR A 135 1.38 -16.98 24.70
N ALA A 136 0.68 -17.09 25.83
CA ALA A 136 0.68 -16.13 26.96
C ALA A 136 2.06 -15.80 27.56
N SER A 137 3.11 -16.53 27.20
CA SER A 137 4.51 -16.26 27.55
C SER A 137 5.04 -14.93 27.00
N ASP A 138 4.46 -14.41 25.91
CA ASP A 138 4.95 -13.18 25.26
C ASP A 138 4.48 -11.90 25.98
N TYR A 139 3.54 -12.00 26.92
CA TYR A 139 3.00 -10.86 27.67
C TYR A 139 3.64 -10.65 29.05
N PHE A 140 4.55 -11.55 29.49
CA PHE A 140 5.08 -11.53 30.87
C PHE A 140 6.50 -10.96 30.98
N THR A 141 6.78 -9.86 30.26
CA THR A 141 7.96 -8.99 30.56
C THR A 141 7.56 -7.60 31.05
N ARG A 142 6.35 -7.44 31.62
CA ARG A 142 5.97 -6.13 32.17
C ARG A 142 5.05 -6.14 33.38
N THR A 143 5.48 -6.74 34.49
CA THR A 143 5.03 -6.28 35.83
C THR A 143 5.93 -6.75 36.99
N LYS A 144 6.55 -5.76 37.68
CA LYS A 144 7.22 -5.75 39.01
C LYS A 144 8.57 -6.50 39.10
N MET A 145 9.65 -5.95 39.67
CA MET A 145 9.90 -4.76 40.51
C MET A 145 10.86 -3.76 39.85
#